data_AF-A0A7S2XP55-F1
#
_entry.id   AF-A0A7S2XP55-F1
#
_cell.length_a   1.000
_cell.length_b   1.000
_cell.length_c   1.000
_cell.angle_alpha   90.00
_cell.angle_beta   90.00
_cell.angle_gamma   90.00
#
_symmetry.space_group_name_H-M   'P 1'
#
loop_
_entity.id
_entity.type
_entity.pdbx_description
1 polymer ?
#
loop_
_entity_poly.entity_id
_entity_poly.type
_entity_poly.pdbx_seq_one_letter_code
_entity_poly.pdbx_strand_id
1 'polypeptide(L)'
;EEVLEAKNERQKFGRFYYRYPSGEAGLDVYSRVSSFINTLVRDCYQYNHAGYDLSNMNVVIVTHGLALRLFLMRWFQFSVEEFEMTTNPNNAQIITMQKKFGKRNHRWLELDEADRLSLSLPECCGTPRNVLVHELRGVNG
;
A
#
# COMPACT_ATOMS: atom_id res chain seq x y z
N GLU A 1 6.18 -25.05 -20.80
CA GLU A 1 6.25 -25.99 -19.67
C GLU A 1 6.81 -25.28 -18.44
N GLU A 2 8.04 -24.77 -18.51
CA GLU A 2 8.72 -24.01 -17.43
C GLU A 2 7.89 -22.87 -16.81
N VAL A 3 7.20 -22.04 -17.61
CA VAL A 3 6.38 -20.94 -17.09
C VAL A 3 5.19 -21.43 -16.25
N LEU A 4 4.61 -22.57 -16.61
CA LEU A 4 3.51 -23.16 -15.85
C LEU A 4 4.01 -23.77 -14.56
N GLU A 5 5.14 -24.48 -14.60
CA GLU A 5 5.81 -25.01 -13.41
C GLU A 5 6.18 -23.89 -12.43
N ALA A 6 6.82 -22.83 -12.91
CA ALA A 6 7.18 -21.69 -12.07
C ALA A 6 5.95 -20.97 -11.48
N LYS A 7 4.81 -20.96 -12.19
CA LYS A 7 3.54 -20.47 -11.63
C LYS A 7 3.01 -21.37 -10.51
N ASN A 8 3.12 -22.69 -10.66
CA ASN A 8 2.72 -23.65 -9.64
C ASN A 8 3.63 -23.59 -8.42
N GLU A 9 4.93 -23.47 -8.61
CA GLU A 9 5.90 -23.28 -7.53
C GLU A 9 5.63 -21.99 -6.76
N ARG A 10 5.40 -20.87 -7.47
CA ARG A 10 5.01 -19.61 -6.85
C ARG A 10 3.76 -19.75 -5.99
N GLN A 11 2.77 -20.52 -6.45
CA GLN A 11 1.55 -20.74 -5.67
C GLN A 11 1.83 -21.47 -4.35
N LYS A 12 2.84 -22.36 -4.32
CA LYS A 12 3.26 -23.07 -3.10
C LYS A 12 4.14 -22.22 -2.19
N PHE A 13 5.04 -21.42 -2.76
CA PHE A 13 6.05 -20.66 -2.02
C PHE A 13 5.55 -19.28 -1.56
N GLY A 14 4.59 -18.70 -2.27
CA GLY A 14 4.09 -17.34 -2.02
C GLY A 14 4.63 -16.34 -3.05
N ARG A 15 3.79 -15.38 -3.44
CA ARG A 15 4.11 -14.34 -4.43
C ARG A 15 5.18 -13.36 -3.95
N PHE A 16 5.28 -13.13 -2.65
CA PHE A 16 6.18 -12.13 -2.09
C PHE A 16 7.65 -12.54 -2.23
N TYR A 17 7.97 -13.79 -1.89
CA TYR A 17 9.37 -14.26 -1.86
C TYR A 17 9.79 -15.06 -3.10
N TYR A 18 8.85 -15.66 -3.85
CA TYR A 18 9.21 -16.46 -5.00
C TYR A 18 9.82 -15.61 -6.11
N ARG A 19 10.99 -16.02 -6.60
CA ARG A 19 11.68 -15.39 -7.74
C ARG A 19 11.62 -16.32 -8.94
N TYR A 20 11.08 -15.83 -10.05
CA TYR A 20 11.13 -16.54 -11.32
C TYR A 20 12.57 -16.68 -11.82
N PRO A 21 12.91 -17.75 -12.57
CA PRO A 21 14.17 -17.81 -13.31
C PRO A 21 14.30 -16.58 -14.23
N SER A 22 15.35 -15.78 -14.02
CA SER A 22 15.59 -14.48 -14.69
C SER A 22 14.53 -13.40 -14.45
N GLY A 23 13.64 -13.59 -13.49
CA GLY A 23 12.63 -12.61 -13.10
C GLY A 23 12.87 -12.02 -11.71
N GLU A 24 11.90 -11.23 -11.26
CA GLU A 24 11.92 -10.59 -9.95
C GLU A 24 10.98 -11.29 -8.96
N ALA A 25 11.31 -11.18 -7.67
CA ALA A 25 10.40 -11.50 -6.59
C ALA A 25 9.52 -10.30 -6.23
N GLY A 26 8.40 -10.55 -5.55
CA GLY A 26 7.58 -9.48 -4.97
C GLY A 26 8.38 -8.56 -4.02
N LEU A 27 9.34 -9.13 -3.29
CA LEU A 27 10.28 -8.40 -2.42
C LEU A 27 11.13 -7.38 -3.19
N ASP A 28 11.59 -7.72 -4.40
CA ASP A 28 12.39 -6.82 -5.23
C ASP A 28 11.56 -5.59 -5.65
N VAL A 29 10.29 -5.83 -6.02
CA VAL A 29 9.32 -4.78 -6.34
C VAL A 29 8.97 -3.94 -5.10
N TYR A 30 8.78 -4.58 -3.94
CA TYR A 30 8.50 -3.92 -2.66
C TYR A 30 9.60 -2.93 -2.26
N SER A 31 10.86 -3.30 -2.48
CA SER A 31 12.01 -2.42 -2.24
C SER A 31 11.91 -1.12 -3.06
N ARG A 32 11.61 -1.23 -4.36
CA ARG A 32 11.45 -0.04 -5.23
C ARG A 32 10.22 0.78 -4.88
N VAL A 33 9.11 0.14 -4.55
CA VAL A 33 7.90 0.82 -4.05
C VAL A 33 8.21 1.63 -2.79
N SER A 34 9.04 1.10 -1.90
CA SER A 34 9.47 1.82 -0.69
C SER A 34 10.25 3.09 -1.01
N SER A 35 11.18 3.03 -1.98
CA SER A 35 11.91 4.20 -2.46
C SER A 35 11.00 5.22 -3.15
N PHE A 36 10.01 4.76 -3.93
CA PHE A 36 9.01 5.61 -4.57
C PHE A 36 8.18 6.37 -3.53
N ILE A 37 7.67 5.71 -2.49
CA ILE A 37 6.89 6.34 -1.42
C ILE A 37 7.67 7.48 -0.75
N ASN A 38 8.97 7.26 -0.44
CA ASN A 38 9.81 8.31 0.14
C ASN A 38 9.93 9.54 -0.77
N THR A 39 10.04 9.32 -2.08
CA THR A 39 10.09 10.39 -3.08
C THR A 39 8.76 11.13 -3.15
N LEU A 40 7.65 10.42 -3.25
CA LEU A 40 6.30 10.99 -3.27
C LEU A 40 6.03 11.89 -2.04
N VAL A 41 6.36 11.39 -0.84
CA VAL A 41 6.17 12.14 0.40
C VAL A 41 7.03 13.41 0.41
N ARG A 42 8.28 13.34 -0.05
CA ARG A 42 9.17 14.51 -0.17
C ARG A 42 8.59 15.54 -1.14
N ASP A 43 8.08 15.10 -2.27
CA ASP A 43 7.49 16.00 -3.27
C ASP A 43 6.26 16.71 -2.70
N CYS A 44 5.38 15.99 -1.99
CA CYS A 44 4.27 16.61 -1.25
C CYS A 44 4.78 17.69 -0.26
N TYR A 45 5.83 17.42 0.50
CA TYR A 45 6.42 18.43 1.37
C TYR A 45 6.91 19.65 0.58
N GLN A 46 7.58 19.47 -0.56
CA GLN A 46 8.05 20.57 -1.39
C GLN A 46 6.89 21.45 -1.90
N TYR A 47 5.80 20.83 -2.36
CA TYR A 47 4.59 21.57 -2.75
C TYR A 47 3.99 22.36 -1.59
N ASN A 48 3.94 21.78 -0.38
CA ASN A 48 3.47 22.50 0.80
C ASN A 48 4.33 23.73 1.12
N HIS A 49 5.67 23.61 1.02
CA HIS A 49 6.59 24.73 1.25
C HIS A 49 6.47 25.82 0.17
N ALA A 50 6.12 25.43 -1.06
CA ALA A 50 5.86 26.37 -2.15
C ALA A 50 4.47 27.05 -2.06
N GLY A 51 3.71 26.80 -0.98
CA GLY A 51 2.42 27.44 -0.71
C GLY A 51 1.20 26.76 -1.33
N TYR A 52 1.35 25.55 -1.89
CA TYR A 52 0.22 24.78 -2.41
C TYR A 52 -0.58 24.15 -1.27
N ASP A 53 -1.91 24.22 -1.37
CA ASP A 53 -2.80 23.59 -0.40
C ASP A 53 -2.90 22.08 -0.61
N LEU A 54 -2.11 21.33 0.16
CA LEU A 54 -2.17 19.87 0.17
C LEU A 54 -3.51 19.31 0.66
N SER A 55 -4.32 20.08 1.39
CA SER A 55 -5.62 19.60 1.88
C SER A 55 -6.59 19.37 0.72
N ASN A 56 -6.51 20.19 -0.34
CA ASN A 56 -7.32 20.09 -1.55
C ASN A 56 -6.61 19.40 -2.74
N MET A 57 -5.39 18.88 -2.55
CA MET A 57 -4.64 18.17 -3.59
C MET A 57 -5.00 16.68 -3.63
N ASN A 58 -5.23 16.13 -4.83
CA ASN A 58 -5.35 14.69 -5.05
C ASN A 58 -4.13 14.15 -5.79
N VAL A 59 -3.67 12.97 -5.38
CA VAL A 59 -2.57 12.25 -6.05
C VAL A 59 -3.16 11.05 -6.77
N VAL A 60 -2.83 10.90 -8.05
CA VAL A 60 -3.23 9.75 -8.87
C VAL A 60 -1.98 8.96 -9.24
N ILE A 61 -1.96 7.67 -8.92
CA ILE A 61 -0.88 6.74 -9.26
C ILE A 61 -1.46 5.69 -10.21
N VAL A 62 -0.91 5.62 -11.42
CA VAL A 62 -1.27 4.58 -12.40
C VAL A 62 -0.21 3.49 -12.35
N THR A 63 -0.62 2.25 -12.10
CA THR A 63 0.32 1.14 -11.88
C THR A 63 -0.31 -0.23 -12.20
N HIS A 64 0.45 -1.31 -11.98
CA HIS A 64 0.02 -2.69 -12.18
C HIS A 64 -0.52 -3.32 -10.88
N GLY A 65 -1.36 -4.35 -10.98
CA GLY A 65 -2.02 -4.97 -9.82
C GLY A 65 -1.07 -5.44 -8.71
N LEU A 66 0.05 -6.08 -9.05
CA LEU A 66 1.05 -6.49 -8.05
C LEU A 66 1.71 -5.29 -7.37
N ALA A 67 2.12 -4.29 -8.16
CA ALA A 67 2.75 -3.08 -7.63
C ALA A 67 1.80 -2.27 -6.74
N LEU A 68 0.51 -2.20 -7.10
CA LEU A 68 -0.54 -1.59 -6.27
C LEU A 68 -0.65 -2.28 -4.91
N ARG A 69 -0.75 -3.61 -4.91
CA ARG A 69 -0.85 -4.39 -3.65
C ARG A 69 0.39 -4.21 -2.78
N LEU A 70 1.58 -4.17 -3.37
CA LEU A 70 2.83 -3.92 -2.64
C LEU A 70 2.93 -2.48 -2.14
N PHE A 71 2.36 -1.51 -2.87
CA PHE A 71 2.21 -0.14 -2.40
C PHE A 71 1.33 -0.08 -1.16
N LEU A 72 0.17 -0.74 -1.16
CA LEU A 72 -0.70 -0.81 0.01
C LEU A 72 -0.01 -1.53 1.18
N MET A 73 0.64 -2.68 0.91
CA MET A 73 1.44 -3.39 1.91
C MET A 73 2.46 -2.48 2.57
N ARG A 74 3.21 -1.69 1.78
CA ARG A 74 4.22 -0.78 2.33
C ARG A 74 3.61 0.39 3.08
N TRP A 75 2.53 0.98 2.53
CA TRP A 75 1.88 2.17 3.09
C TRP A 75 1.19 1.89 4.43
N PHE A 76 0.43 0.80 4.48
CA PHE A 76 -0.35 0.41 5.65
C PHE A 76 0.39 -0.57 6.57
N GLN A 77 1.58 -1.01 6.18
CA GLN A 77 2.43 -1.95 6.92
C GLN A 77 1.74 -3.31 7.12
N PHE A 78 1.22 -3.89 6.04
CA PHE A 78 0.67 -5.24 6.08
C PHE A 78 1.77 -6.27 6.33
N SER A 79 1.42 -7.38 6.98
CA SER A 79 2.28 -8.55 7.05
C SER A 79 2.35 -9.24 5.68
N VAL A 80 3.28 -10.19 5.53
CA VAL A 80 3.38 -10.98 4.29
C VAL A 80 2.12 -11.83 4.12
N GLU A 81 1.60 -12.41 5.20
CA GLU A 81 0.39 -13.23 5.22
C GLU A 81 -0.82 -12.41 4.74
N GLU A 82 -0.97 -11.17 5.23
CA GLU A 82 -2.01 -10.25 4.79
C GLU A 82 -1.88 -9.90 3.30
N PHE A 83 -0.67 -9.66 2.82
CA PHE A 83 -0.41 -9.43 1.40
C PHE A 83 -0.77 -10.65 0.54
N GLU A 84 -0.46 -11.87 0.96
CA GLU A 84 -0.74 -13.08 0.19
C GLU A 84 -2.26 -13.37 0.06
N MET A 85 -3.06 -12.94 1.04
CA MET A 85 -4.53 -13.01 0.97
C MET A 85 -5.13 -12.08 -0.09
N THR A 86 -4.40 -11.04 -0.51
CA THR A 86 -4.95 -10.06 -1.46
C THR A 86 -5.10 -10.60 -2.87
N THR A 87 -6.11 -10.09 -3.56
CA THR A 87 -6.37 -10.36 -4.98
C THR A 87 -5.99 -9.14 -5.82
N ASN A 88 -5.77 -9.36 -7.12
CA ASN A 88 -5.49 -8.23 -8.02
C ASN A 88 -6.79 -7.48 -8.31
N PRO A 89 -6.74 -6.14 -8.42
CA PRO A 89 -7.87 -5.38 -8.91
C PRO A 89 -8.19 -5.75 -10.37
N ASN A 90 -9.41 -5.45 -10.80
CA ASN A 90 -9.81 -5.53 -12.21
C ASN A 90 -9.04 -4.51 -13.06
N ASN A 91 -9.04 -4.71 -14.39
CA ASN A 91 -8.40 -3.75 -15.29
C ASN A 91 -9.03 -2.37 -15.13
N ALA A 92 -8.19 -1.33 -14.99
CA ALA A 92 -8.55 0.06 -14.76
C ALA A 92 -9.44 0.31 -13.53
N GLN A 93 -9.54 -0.64 -12.60
CA GLN A 93 -10.22 -0.40 -11.34
C GLN A 93 -9.46 0.65 -10.51
N ILE A 94 -10.21 1.60 -9.96
CA ILE A 94 -9.70 2.63 -9.05
C ILE A 94 -9.70 2.05 -7.64
N ILE A 95 -8.62 2.29 -6.91
CA ILE A 95 -8.50 2.01 -5.49
C ILE A 95 -8.26 3.32 -4.77
N THR A 96 -9.13 3.66 -3.84
CA THR A 96 -9.21 4.99 -3.22
C THR A 96 -8.69 4.98 -1.80
N MET A 97 -7.81 5.92 -1.50
CA MET A 97 -7.36 6.20 -0.14
C MET A 97 -7.87 7.58 0.28
N GLN A 98 -8.75 7.62 1.29
CA GLN A 98 -9.42 8.83 1.73
C GLN A 98 -8.65 9.53 2.86
N LYS A 99 -8.54 10.85 2.77
CA LYS A 99 -7.98 11.68 3.85
C LYS A 99 -8.88 11.64 5.07
N LYS A 100 -8.29 11.34 6.22
CA LYS A 100 -8.92 11.42 7.54
C LYS A 100 -8.19 12.42 8.41
N PHE A 101 -8.94 12.99 9.34
CA PHE A 101 -8.49 14.04 10.23
C PHE A 101 -8.81 13.63 11.67
N GLY A 102 -7.81 13.73 12.53
CA GLY A 102 -7.95 13.49 13.95
C GLY A 102 -7.69 14.75 14.76
N LYS A 103 -7.54 14.56 16.07
CA LYS A 103 -7.19 15.65 16.99
C LYS A 103 -5.79 16.19 16.67
N ARG A 104 -5.50 17.44 17.07
CA ARG A 104 -4.18 18.09 16.97
C ARG A 104 -3.62 18.15 15.54
N ASN A 105 -4.47 18.35 14.53
CA ASN A 105 -4.10 18.38 13.11
C ASN A 105 -3.43 17.08 12.61
N HIS A 106 -3.63 15.96 13.31
CA HIS A 106 -3.19 14.66 12.82
C HIS A 106 -3.99 14.28 11.58
N ARG A 107 -3.31 13.81 10.53
CA ARG A 107 -3.90 13.46 9.24
C ARG A 107 -3.33 12.13 8.77
N TRP A 108 -4.19 11.28 8.23
CA TRP A 108 -3.79 10.00 7.63
C TRP A 108 -4.68 9.67 6.43
N LEU A 109 -4.37 8.56 5.77
CA LEU A 109 -5.17 8.01 4.69
C LEU A 109 -5.74 6.67 5.13
N GLU A 110 -7.03 6.45 4.90
CA GLU A 110 -7.69 5.16 5.06
C GLU A 110 -8.08 4.60 3.70
N LEU A 111 -7.92 3.30 3.51
CA LEU A 111 -8.39 2.62 2.32
C LEU A 111 -9.92 2.58 2.34
N ASP A 112 -10.54 2.92 1.20
CA ASP A 112 -11.99 2.81 1.06
C ASP A 112 -12.47 1.38 1.34
N GLU A 113 -13.60 1.25 2.04
CA GLU A 113 -14.08 -0.05 2.49
C GLU A 113 -14.45 -0.97 1.32
N ALA A 114 -15.13 -0.46 0.30
CA ALA A 114 -15.51 -1.26 -0.87
C ALA A 114 -14.26 -1.70 -1.64
N ASP A 115 -13.28 -0.80 -1.77
CA ASP A 115 -12.02 -1.13 -2.45
C ASP A 115 -11.19 -2.15 -1.65
N ARG A 116 -11.14 -2.02 -0.32
CA ARG A 116 -10.51 -3.01 0.57
C ARG A 116 -11.14 -4.40 0.39
N LEU A 117 -12.47 -4.47 0.41
CA LEU A 117 -13.20 -5.73 0.20
C LEU A 117 -12.96 -6.30 -1.19
N SER A 118 -12.91 -5.45 -2.22
CA SER A 118 -12.64 -5.86 -3.60
C SER A 118 -11.25 -6.51 -3.77
N LEU A 119 -10.28 -6.13 -2.94
CA LEU A 119 -8.93 -6.69 -2.90
C LEU A 119 -8.79 -7.89 -1.95
N SER A 120 -9.89 -8.33 -1.31
CA SER A 120 -9.90 -9.42 -0.32
C SER A 120 -9.02 -9.13 0.91
N LEU A 121 -8.90 -7.86 1.28
CA LEU A 121 -8.11 -7.44 2.45
C LEU A 121 -8.89 -7.61 3.76
N PRO A 122 -8.24 -8.10 4.85
CA PRO A 122 -8.83 -8.11 6.19
C PRO A 122 -9.28 -6.72 6.67
N GLU A 123 -10.17 -6.67 7.66
CA GLU A 123 -10.69 -5.41 8.21
C GLU A 123 -9.58 -4.50 8.78
N CYS A 124 -8.60 -5.10 9.47
CA CYS A 124 -7.45 -4.40 10.04
C CYS A 124 -6.54 -3.71 8.99
N CYS A 125 -6.71 -4.01 7.71
CA CYS A 125 -5.89 -3.47 6.63
C CYS A 125 -6.44 -2.14 6.05
N GLY A 126 -7.56 -1.62 6.58
CA GLY A 126 -8.14 -0.34 6.14
C GLY A 126 -7.41 0.90 6.67
N THR A 127 -6.74 0.78 7.82
CA THR A 127 -6.13 1.91 8.54
C THR A 127 -4.63 1.67 8.75
N PRO A 128 -3.75 2.67 8.55
CA PRO A 128 -2.32 2.46 8.73
C PRO A 128 -1.99 2.16 10.18
N ARG A 129 -1.19 1.13 10.44
CA ARG A 129 -0.88 0.69 11.81
C ARG A 129 -0.21 1.78 12.66
N ASN A 130 0.62 2.63 12.05
CA ASN A 130 1.25 3.76 12.74
C ASN A 130 0.25 4.80 13.28
N VAL A 131 -0.96 4.92 12.70
CA VAL A 131 -1.99 5.87 13.20
C VAL A 131 -2.37 5.52 14.64
N LEU A 132 -2.55 4.24 14.92
CA LEU A 132 -2.88 3.73 16.25
C LEU A 132 -1.77 4.05 17.27
N VAL A 133 -0.50 4.01 16.86
CA VAL A 133 0.65 4.34 17.74
C VAL A 133 0.62 5.80 18.20
N HIS A 134 0.18 6.72 17.33
CA HIS A 134 0.07 8.14 17.68
C HIS A 134 -1.12 8.44 18.59
N GLU A 135 -2.19 7.65 18.57
CA GLU A 135 -3.33 7.77 19.48
C GLU A 135 -3.02 7.23 20.89
N LEU A 136 -2.19 6.19 21.00
CA LEU A 136 -1.80 5.58 22.28
C LEU A 136 -0.98 6.52 23.19
N ARG A 137 -0.34 7.56 22.65
CA ARG A 137 0.33 8.62 23.44
C ARG A 137 -0.65 9.60 24.12
N GLY A 138 -1.95 9.33 24.04
CA GLY A 138 -3.02 10.08 24.69
C GLY A 138 -3.50 9.52 26.04
N VAL A 139 -2.89 8.47 26.58
CA VAL A 139 -3.25 7.97 27.92
C VAL A 139 -2.58 8.85 28.98
N ASN A 140 -3.34 9.84 29.44
CA ASN A 140 -3.28 10.60 30.71
C ASN A 140 -1.89 10.80 31.35
N GLY A 141 -1.37 12.02 31.19
CA GLY A 141 -0.60 12.69 32.26
C GLY A 141 -1.54 13.55 33.08
#